data_AF-A0A522Q3Z9-F1
#
_entry.id   AF-A0A522Q3Z9-F1
#
_cell.length_a   1.000
_cell.length_b   1.000
_cell.length_c   1.000
_cell.angle_alpha   90.00
_cell.angle_beta   90.00
_cell.angle_gamma   90.00
#
_symmetry.space_group_name_H-M   'P 1'
#
loop_
_entity.id
_entity.type
_entity.pdbx_description
1 polymer ?
#
loop_
_entity_poly.entity_id
_entity_poly.type
_entity_poly.pdbx_seq_one_letter_code
_entity_poly.pdbx_strand_id
1 'polypeptide(L)'
;MAAAIAIALVHAGSARRIIGGLTVAVLADVALVMPFARLRGPVHVSAPLIFSSIFFFAVLCLGLYWMSAAWDGCGDWARLGGLWACATLMPLLLWLLFHLLQASHLRDFLWMLAPPTAIAALLAGFRAPTASRRGPKPFGAKAILTGISVTILLVMSVASAGPMIVHAFQQRREQANQAEISKLPPIPLNAQYEKIFFQKGVSLSAEFPNPYASPGARQMLRMLHADGVNAVALVPYGGMQLGSPKVRAFGQHSWESDEGLRELSRLAHAIGTRVMLKPGIWIRGHFGGEIEFTTEADREKWFDNYGRFIDRYAELATEIHADVFCVGGEFVRMSRYDSEWRKIIANVRRVYGGPVTYAANFGEEFQNLGFWDALDYIGLQEYYPLPDDLATGTLVEKVEAIEKRFHKPVIFTEVGFPSAHGGNRRPWADGKPGEADLQLQARCYRTIFQAFYGQPWFEGMYWWKVGTNGFGGPKDASLTPWGKPAMEVVSKWYQNGERQYASPGKPVKESEEVARQESR
;
A
#
# COMPACT_ATOMS: atom_id res chain seq x y z
N MET A 1 1.09 31.86 -11.51
CA MET A 1 1.53 33.01 -10.71
C MET A 1 3.02 33.34 -10.94
N ALA A 2 3.94 32.38 -10.70
CA ALA A 2 5.38 32.54 -10.98
C ALA A 2 5.72 32.98 -12.42
N ALA A 3 5.07 32.39 -13.44
CA ALA A 3 5.27 32.77 -14.84
C ALA A 3 4.82 34.22 -15.16
N ALA A 4 3.76 34.71 -14.50
CA ALA A 4 3.28 36.08 -14.67
C ALA A 4 4.24 37.11 -14.04
N ILE A 5 4.86 36.74 -12.91
CA ILE A 5 5.90 37.55 -12.24
C ILE A 5 7.19 37.56 -13.08
N ALA A 6 7.55 36.44 -13.70
CA ALA A 6 8.70 36.34 -14.60
C ALA A 6 8.53 37.19 -15.88
N ILE A 7 7.32 37.22 -16.46
CA ILE A 7 7.00 38.05 -17.63
C ILE A 7 6.99 39.55 -17.28
N ALA A 8 6.54 39.91 -16.07
CA ALA A 8 6.55 41.30 -15.61
C ALA A 8 7.96 41.88 -15.40
N LEU A 9 8.99 41.03 -15.23
CA LEU A 9 10.38 41.44 -15.03
C LEU A 9 11.15 41.69 -16.34
N VAL A 10 10.53 41.50 -17.52
CA VAL A 10 11.21 41.51 -18.83
C VAL A 10 11.63 42.92 -19.30
N HIS A 11 11.21 44.01 -18.66
CA HIS A 11 11.60 45.36 -19.06
C HIS A 11 12.32 46.13 -17.95
N ALA A 12 13.65 45.99 -17.87
CA ALA A 12 14.60 47.05 -17.49
C ALA A 12 16.07 46.57 -17.36
N GLY A 13 16.99 47.50 -17.08
CA GLY A 13 18.45 47.42 -17.21
C GLY A 13 19.19 46.28 -16.47
N SER A 14 20.51 46.26 -16.58
CA SER A 14 21.39 45.11 -16.24
C SER A 14 21.14 44.47 -14.87
N ALA A 15 20.90 45.25 -13.81
CA ALA A 15 20.61 44.72 -12.47
C ALA A 15 19.28 43.95 -12.38
N ARG A 16 18.25 44.34 -13.17
CA ARG A 16 16.95 43.65 -13.19
C ARG A 16 16.99 42.38 -14.04
N ARG A 17 17.88 42.29 -15.05
CA ARG A 17 18.12 41.05 -15.82
C ARG A 17 18.79 39.96 -14.99
N ILE A 18 19.71 40.31 -14.09
CA ILE A 18 20.33 39.36 -13.16
C ILE A 18 19.31 38.84 -12.14
N ILE A 19 18.57 39.75 -11.49
CA ILE A 19 17.59 39.36 -10.46
C ILE A 19 16.43 38.57 -11.07
N GLY A 20 15.92 39.01 -12.24
CA GLY A 20 14.88 38.30 -12.98
C GLY A 20 15.37 36.94 -13.48
N GLY A 21 16.56 36.88 -14.06
CA GLY A 21 17.17 35.62 -14.52
C GLY A 21 17.44 34.65 -13.37
N LEU A 22 17.95 35.12 -12.24
CA LEU A 22 18.16 34.31 -11.04
C LEU A 22 16.83 33.77 -10.49
N THR A 23 15.81 34.62 -10.37
CA THR A 23 14.49 34.22 -9.90
C THR A 23 13.88 33.13 -10.79
N VAL A 24 13.98 33.30 -12.11
CA VAL A 24 13.49 32.33 -13.10
C VAL A 24 14.27 31.02 -13.04
N ALA A 25 15.60 31.09 -12.92
CA ALA A 25 16.45 29.91 -12.81
C ALA A 25 16.14 29.10 -11.54
N VAL A 26 15.96 29.76 -10.40
CA VAL A 26 15.66 29.10 -9.11
C VAL A 26 14.31 28.41 -9.12
N LEU A 27 13.28 29.09 -9.63
CA LEU A 27 11.94 28.52 -9.73
C LEU A 27 11.91 27.29 -10.64
N ALA A 28 12.66 27.34 -11.74
CA ALA A 28 12.80 26.22 -12.65
C ALA A 28 13.59 25.05 -12.04
N ASP A 29 14.68 25.34 -11.33
CA ASP A 29 15.52 24.33 -10.67
C ASP A 29 14.73 23.59 -9.58
N VAL A 30 14.02 24.31 -8.71
CA VAL A 30 13.14 23.72 -7.69
C VAL A 30 12.03 22.85 -8.32
N ALA A 31 11.48 23.27 -9.45
CA ALA A 31 10.46 22.49 -10.17
C ALA A 31 11.02 21.19 -10.81
N LEU A 32 12.33 21.13 -11.08
CA LEU A 32 13.01 19.95 -11.61
C LEU A 32 13.41 18.92 -10.54
N VAL A 33 13.52 19.33 -9.27
CA VAL A 33 13.91 18.47 -8.14
C VAL A 33 13.04 17.21 -8.03
N MET A 34 11.71 17.38 -8.06
CA MET A 34 10.77 16.28 -7.87
C MET A 34 10.75 15.28 -9.03
N PRO A 35 10.76 15.71 -10.31
CA PRO A 35 10.97 14.81 -11.45
C PRO A 35 12.30 14.05 -11.43
N PHE A 36 13.41 14.72 -11.09
CA PHE A 36 14.74 14.09 -11.09
C PHE A 36 14.92 13.09 -9.94
N ALA A 37 14.36 13.38 -8.75
CA ALA A 37 14.37 12.44 -7.63
C ALA A 37 13.70 11.10 -7.96
N ARG A 38 12.68 11.13 -8.84
CA ARG A 38 11.95 9.93 -9.29
C ARG A 38 12.72 9.08 -10.30
N LEU A 39 13.79 9.60 -10.91
CA LEU A 39 14.67 8.84 -11.83
C LEU A 39 15.62 7.87 -11.11
N ARG A 40 15.74 7.96 -9.78
CA ARG A 40 16.65 7.13 -8.97
C ARG A 40 16.05 5.80 -8.53
N GLY A 41 14.77 5.55 -8.83
CA GLY A 41 14.06 4.30 -8.54
C GLY A 41 13.52 3.63 -9.81
N PRO A 42 13.06 2.38 -9.73
CA PRO A 42 12.40 1.69 -10.83
C PRO A 42 10.98 2.25 -11.04
N VAL A 43 10.88 3.47 -11.58
CA VAL A 43 9.61 4.16 -11.79
C VAL A 43 9.38 4.37 -13.29
N HIS A 44 8.17 4.08 -13.76
CA HIS A 44 7.76 4.37 -15.14
C HIS A 44 7.79 5.89 -15.39
N VAL A 45 8.69 6.32 -16.28
CA VAL A 45 8.76 7.70 -16.77
C VAL A 45 7.54 7.96 -17.65
N SER A 46 6.59 8.76 -17.15
CA SER A 46 5.37 9.10 -17.90
C SER A 46 5.61 10.27 -18.87
N ALA A 47 4.87 10.32 -19.98
CA ALA A 47 4.98 11.43 -20.94
C ALA A 47 4.80 12.82 -20.29
N PRO A 48 3.84 13.05 -19.37
CA PRO A 48 3.74 14.32 -18.65
C PRO A 48 4.99 14.69 -17.84
N LEU A 49 5.65 13.69 -17.24
CA LEU A 49 6.89 13.90 -16.49
C LEU A 49 8.04 14.35 -17.42
N ILE A 50 8.13 13.74 -18.61
CA ILE A 50 9.11 14.11 -19.65
C ILE A 50 8.85 15.54 -20.13
N PHE A 51 7.60 15.85 -20.52
CA PHE A 51 7.24 17.18 -21.00
C PHE A 51 7.46 18.27 -19.95
N SER A 52 7.08 18.02 -18.68
CA SER A 52 7.32 18.96 -17.59
C SER A 52 8.82 19.18 -17.33
N SER A 53 9.63 18.12 -17.36
CA SER A 53 11.08 18.20 -17.18
C SER A 53 11.74 19.01 -18.31
N ILE A 54 11.35 18.77 -19.58
CA ILE A 54 11.85 19.52 -20.73
C ILE A 54 11.47 21.01 -20.61
N PHE A 55 10.21 21.29 -20.25
CA PHE A 55 9.73 22.66 -20.09
C PHE A 55 10.50 23.41 -19.00
N PHE A 56 10.60 22.85 -17.78
CA PHE A 56 11.32 23.51 -16.69
C PHE A 56 12.82 23.60 -16.96
N PHE A 57 13.43 22.64 -17.65
CA PHE A 57 14.82 22.74 -18.09
C PHE A 57 15.03 23.89 -19.08
N ALA A 58 14.10 24.11 -20.02
CA ALA A 58 14.16 25.25 -20.94
C ALA A 58 14.00 26.59 -20.20
N VAL A 59 13.13 26.66 -19.18
CA VAL A 59 12.97 27.85 -18.32
C VAL A 59 14.23 28.11 -17.48
N LEU A 60 14.89 27.06 -16.98
CA LEU A 60 16.18 27.14 -16.29
C LEU A 60 17.26 27.74 -17.21
N CYS A 61 17.37 27.23 -18.43
CA CYS A 61 18.29 27.76 -19.45
C CYS A 61 18.01 29.23 -19.77
N LEU A 62 16.73 29.61 -19.85
CA LEU A 62 16.32 31.00 -20.11
C LEU A 62 16.71 31.94 -18.95
N GLY A 63 16.50 31.52 -17.70
CA GLY A 63 16.90 32.27 -16.52
C GLY A 63 18.41 32.50 -16.47
N LEU A 64 19.19 31.45 -16.70
CA LEU A 64 20.66 31.51 -16.75
C LEU A 64 21.16 32.33 -17.95
N TYR A 65 20.49 32.28 -19.09
CA TYR A 65 20.80 33.10 -20.26
C TYR A 65 20.59 34.60 -19.98
N TRP A 66 19.50 34.96 -19.30
CA TRP A 66 19.26 36.36 -18.90
C TRP A 66 20.28 36.87 -17.88
N MET A 67 20.77 36.00 -16.99
CA MET A 67 21.90 36.32 -16.10
C MET A 67 23.19 36.50 -16.90
N SER A 68 23.49 35.57 -17.81
CA SER A 68 24.67 35.60 -18.70
C SER A 68 24.73 36.89 -19.52
N ALA A 69 23.60 37.31 -20.10
CA ALA A 69 23.47 38.52 -20.89
C ALA A 69 23.64 39.83 -20.08
N ALA A 70 23.61 39.77 -18.75
CA ALA A 70 23.89 40.92 -17.91
C ALA A 70 25.38 41.08 -17.57
N TRP A 71 26.20 40.05 -17.81
CA TRP A 71 27.67 40.09 -17.75
C TRP A 71 28.30 40.41 -19.11
N ASP A 72 27.67 41.34 -19.84
CA ASP A 72 28.16 41.72 -21.15
C ASP A 72 29.54 42.40 -21.05
N GLY A 73 30.55 41.92 -21.79
CA GLY A 73 31.95 42.36 -21.69
C GLY A 73 32.90 41.54 -20.80
N CYS A 74 32.44 40.50 -20.08
CA CYS A 74 33.31 39.52 -19.41
C CYS A 74 33.70 38.37 -20.35
N GLY A 75 34.92 37.82 -20.21
CA GLY A 75 35.34 36.64 -20.97
C GLY A 75 34.51 35.40 -20.62
N ASP A 76 34.39 34.44 -21.55
CA ASP A 76 33.50 33.28 -21.43
C ASP A 76 33.71 32.48 -20.12
N TRP A 77 34.96 32.34 -19.68
CA TRP A 77 35.31 31.68 -18.42
C TRP A 77 34.85 32.43 -17.16
N ALA A 78 34.82 33.76 -17.19
CA ALA A 78 34.32 34.57 -16.07
C ALA A 78 32.78 34.52 -15.99
N ARG A 79 32.09 34.48 -17.14
CA ARG A 79 30.64 34.25 -17.20
C ARG A 79 30.28 32.84 -16.71
N LEU A 80 31.02 31.84 -17.17
CA LEU A 80 30.85 30.45 -16.74
C LEU A 80 31.08 30.31 -15.23
N GLY A 81 32.12 30.93 -14.69
CA GLY A 81 32.41 30.94 -13.25
C GLY A 81 31.33 31.64 -12.42
N GLY A 82 30.76 32.76 -12.91
CA GLY A 82 29.65 33.46 -12.25
C GLY A 82 28.35 32.67 -12.23
N LEU A 83 28.03 31.98 -13.34
CA LEU A 83 26.90 31.06 -13.44
C LEU A 83 27.10 29.83 -12.55
N TRP A 84 28.31 29.26 -12.52
CA TRP A 84 28.66 28.15 -11.64
C TRP A 84 28.58 28.51 -10.16
N ALA A 85 29.05 29.69 -9.77
CA ALA A 85 28.93 30.18 -8.41
C ALA A 85 27.46 30.31 -8.00
N CYS A 86 26.59 30.85 -8.86
CA CYS A 86 25.15 30.90 -8.59
C CYS A 86 24.52 29.50 -8.54
N ALA A 87 24.91 28.61 -9.44
CA ALA A 87 24.43 27.23 -9.53
C ALA A 87 24.89 26.32 -8.38
N THR A 88 25.96 26.66 -7.67
CA THR A 88 26.51 25.85 -6.56
C THR A 88 26.22 26.46 -5.19
N LEU A 89 26.35 27.78 -5.03
CA LEU A 89 26.06 28.46 -3.77
C LEU A 89 24.57 28.45 -3.44
N MET A 90 23.67 28.52 -4.44
CA MET A 90 22.23 28.50 -4.16
C MET A 90 21.69 27.17 -3.66
N PRO A 91 22.00 26.02 -4.28
CA PRO A 91 21.71 24.72 -3.70
C PRO A 91 22.30 24.59 -2.30
N LEU A 92 23.53 25.05 -2.08
CA LEU A 92 24.15 25.00 -0.75
C LEU A 92 23.39 25.84 0.30
N LEU A 93 22.93 27.05 -0.07
CA LEU A 93 22.12 27.92 0.78
C LEU A 93 20.72 27.35 1.04
N LEU A 94 20.06 26.81 0.01
CA LEU A 94 18.76 26.14 0.13
C LEU A 94 18.86 24.87 0.99
N TRP A 95 19.96 24.11 0.85
CA TRP A 95 20.27 22.97 1.71
C TRP A 95 20.45 23.41 3.17
N LEU A 96 21.27 24.44 3.41
CA LEU A 96 21.55 24.94 4.76
C LEU A 96 20.25 25.36 5.47
N LEU A 97 19.33 25.99 4.72
CA LEU A 97 18.01 26.40 5.19
C LEU A 97 17.05 25.21 5.40
N PHE A 98 17.09 24.21 4.52
CA PHE A 98 16.27 23.00 4.63
C PHE A 98 16.74 22.08 5.76
N HIS A 99 18.05 22.02 6.00
CA HIS A 99 18.65 21.22 7.08
C HIS A 99 18.34 21.76 8.47
N LEU A 100 18.18 23.08 8.60
CA LEU A 100 17.65 23.75 9.80
C LEU A 100 16.18 23.40 10.09
N LEU A 101 15.42 22.95 9.08
CA LEU A 101 14.00 22.66 9.19
C LEU A 101 13.69 21.16 9.30
N GLN A 102 14.44 20.27 8.64
CA GLN A 102 14.32 18.81 8.77
C GLN A 102 15.65 18.08 8.48
N ALA A 103 15.94 17.00 9.23
CA ALA A 103 17.16 16.20 9.09
C ALA A 103 17.21 15.44 7.75
N SER A 104 18.08 15.86 6.82
CA SER A 104 18.36 15.15 5.56
C SER A 104 19.87 15.18 5.23
N HIS A 105 20.39 14.15 4.55
CA HIS A 105 21.82 14.00 4.25
C HIS A 105 22.27 14.85 3.03
N LEU A 106 23.33 15.65 3.19
CA LEU A 106 23.92 16.56 2.19
C LEU A 106 24.17 15.93 0.81
N ARG A 107 24.59 14.67 0.80
CA ARG A 107 25.01 13.95 -0.41
C ARG A 107 23.87 13.73 -1.40
N ASP A 108 22.65 13.46 -0.92
CA ASP A 108 21.50 13.23 -1.78
C ASP A 108 20.95 14.54 -2.33
N PHE A 109 21.05 15.62 -1.55
CA PHE A 109 20.62 16.95 -1.95
C PHE A 109 21.51 17.55 -3.05
N LEU A 110 22.84 17.46 -2.92
CA LEU A 110 23.79 17.96 -3.94
C LEU A 110 23.61 17.26 -5.29
N TRP A 111 23.26 15.98 -5.28
CA TRP A 111 22.99 15.21 -6.50
C TRP A 111 21.71 15.62 -7.24
N MET A 112 20.71 16.13 -6.51
CA MET A 112 19.40 16.51 -7.09
C MET A 112 19.45 17.84 -7.85
N LEU A 113 20.41 18.72 -7.55
CA LEU A 113 20.47 20.08 -8.08
C LEU A 113 21.68 20.34 -8.99
N ALA A 114 22.77 19.58 -8.86
CA ALA A 114 24.00 19.87 -9.61
C ALA A 114 23.96 19.54 -11.12
N PRO A 115 23.39 18.40 -11.58
CA PRO A 115 23.54 18.00 -12.98
C PRO A 115 22.78 18.88 -14.01
N PRO A 116 21.46 19.17 -13.84
CA PRO A 116 20.73 20.01 -14.80
C PRO A 116 21.25 21.44 -14.84
N THR A 117 21.60 21.98 -13.67
CA THR A 117 22.04 23.37 -13.51
C THR A 117 23.45 23.58 -14.06
N ALA A 118 24.36 22.61 -13.91
CA ALA A 118 25.67 22.65 -14.54
C ALA A 118 25.60 22.61 -16.08
N ILE A 119 24.73 21.76 -16.65
CA ILE A 119 24.53 21.65 -18.10
C ILE A 119 23.87 22.93 -18.65
N ALA A 120 22.84 23.45 -17.96
CA ALA A 120 22.18 24.68 -18.36
C ALA A 120 23.12 25.91 -18.26
N ALA A 121 24.00 25.95 -17.27
CA ALA A 121 25.02 26.99 -17.13
C ALA A 121 26.06 26.96 -18.26
N LEU A 122 26.48 25.75 -18.68
CA LEU A 122 27.35 25.57 -19.86
C LEU A 122 26.65 26.07 -21.14
N LEU A 123 25.40 25.67 -21.38
CA LEU A 123 24.63 26.07 -22.56
C LEU A 123 24.37 27.59 -22.62
N ALA A 124 24.13 28.23 -21.47
CA ALA A 124 23.89 29.67 -21.38
C ALA A 124 25.19 30.51 -21.45
N GLY A 125 26.33 29.94 -21.04
CA GLY A 125 27.64 30.61 -21.05
C GLY A 125 28.17 30.87 -22.46
N PHE A 126 28.00 29.93 -23.40
CA PHE A 126 28.57 29.99 -24.74
C PHE A 126 27.70 30.71 -25.80
N ARG A 127 26.49 31.18 -25.45
CA ARG A 127 25.50 31.69 -26.43
C ARG A 127 25.15 33.17 -26.28
N ALA A 128 25.78 33.91 -25.37
CA ALA A 128 25.49 35.32 -25.14
C ALA A 128 26.16 36.21 -26.22
N PRO A 129 25.44 37.16 -26.85
CA PRO A 129 26.00 37.97 -27.92
C PRO A 129 27.13 38.87 -27.41
N THR A 130 28.25 38.90 -28.12
CA THR A 130 29.39 39.77 -27.82
C THR A 130 29.09 41.19 -28.31
N ALA A 131 28.69 42.10 -27.42
CA ALA A 131 28.60 43.52 -27.73
C ALA A 131 29.56 44.37 -26.86
N SER A 132 30.16 45.38 -27.52
CA SER A 132 31.22 46.33 -27.13
C SER A 132 31.68 46.43 -25.66
N ARG A 133 33.01 46.42 -25.49
CA ARG A 133 33.77 46.74 -24.26
C ARG A 133 33.36 48.10 -23.64
N ARG A 134 32.60 48.07 -22.53
CA ARG A 134 32.66 49.07 -21.46
C ARG A 134 32.86 48.35 -20.13
N GLY A 135 33.85 48.81 -19.35
CA GLY A 135 34.26 48.17 -18.09
C GLY A 135 33.14 48.14 -17.04
N PRO A 136 33.14 47.12 -16.14
CA PRO A 136 32.07 46.92 -15.18
C PRO A 136 32.12 47.96 -14.06
N LYS A 137 30.96 48.50 -13.66
CA LYS A 137 30.81 49.12 -12.33
C LYS A 137 30.55 47.99 -11.31
N PRO A 138 31.32 47.89 -10.20
CA PRO A 138 31.05 46.91 -9.16
C PRO A 138 29.67 47.14 -8.53
N PHE A 139 28.96 46.06 -8.22
CA PHE A 139 27.63 46.12 -7.62
C PHE A 139 27.70 46.68 -6.18
N GLY A 140 26.79 47.58 -5.84
CA GLY A 140 26.64 48.06 -4.47
C GLY A 140 25.95 47.02 -3.58
N ALA A 141 26.36 46.92 -2.31
CA ALA A 141 25.84 45.97 -1.32
C ALA A 141 24.29 45.89 -1.26
N LYS A 142 23.59 47.00 -1.58
CA LYS A 142 22.13 47.05 -1.67
C LYS A 142 21.54 46.05 -2.68
N ALA A 143 22.15 45.85 -3.85
CA ALA A 143 21.62 44.91 -4.86
C ALA A 143 21.73 43.45 -4.40
N ILE A 144 22.80 43.11 -3.69
CA ILE A 144 23.02 41.77 -3.11
C ILE A 144 22.02 41.52 -1.98
N LEU A 145 21.85 42.49 -1.07
CA LEU A 145 20.86 42.41 0.01
C LEU A 145 19.42 42.27 -0.50
N THR A 146 19.06 42.99 -1.56
CA THR A 146 17.73 42.86 -2.18
C THR A 146 17.53 41.47 -2.80
N GLY A 147 18.53 40.93 -3.50
CA GLY A 147 18.45 39.57 -4.05
C GLY A 147 18.28 38.50 -2.97
N ILE A 148 19.04 38.59 -1.87
CA ILE A 148 18.91 37.69 -0.71
C ILE A 148 17.52 37.81 -0.08
N SER A 149 17.02 39.03 0.12
CA SER A 149 15.71 39.27 0.74
C SER A 149 14.56 38.71 -0.10
N VAL A 150 14.62 38.85 -1.43
CA VAL A 150 13.60 38.31 -2.35
C VAL A 150 13.63 36.77 -2.34
N THR A 151 14.82 36.16 -2.35
CA THR A 151 14.94 34.70 -2.28
C THR A 151 14.41 34.16 -0.94
N ILE A 152 14.73 34.81 0.19
CA ILE A 152 14.20 34.45 1.51
C ILE A 152 12.68 34.56 1.52
N LEU A 153 12.10 35.65 1.01
CA LEU A 153 10.64 35.82 0.92
C LEU A 153 9.97 34.77 0.03
N LEU A 154 10.59 34.39 -1.07
CA LEU A 154 10.07 33.38 -2.00
C LEU A 154 10.11 31.98 -1.36
N VAL A 155 11.21 31.62 -0.68
CA VAL A 155 11.35 30.36 0.07
C VAL A 155 10.37 30.32 1.23
N MET A 156 10.24 31.41 2.00
CA MET A 156 9.23 31.56 3.05
C MET A 156 7.81 31.41 2.50
N SER A 157 7.53 31.95 1.31
CA SER A 157 6.22 31.82 0.65
C SER A 157 5.93 30.38 0.21
N VAL A 158 6.91 29.66 -0.33
CA VAL A 158 6.76 28.24 -0.70
C VAL A 158 6.68 27.35 0.54
N ALA A 159 7.44 27.64 1.60
CA ALA A 159 7.41 26.89 2.86
C ALA A 159 6.11 27.11 3.64
N SER A 160 5.52 28.31 3.56
CA SER A 160 4.23 28.63 4.20
C SER A 160 3.02 28.22 3.37
N ALA A 161 3.04 28.42 2.04
CA ALA A 161 1.93 28.06 1.17
C ALA A 161 1.95 26.58 0.73
N GLY A 162 3.12 25.93 0.74
CA GLY A 162 3.27 24.53 0.35
C GLY A 162 2.39 23.58 1.16
N PRO A 163 2.49 23.58 2.51
CA PRO A 163 1.61 22.79 3.37
C PRO A 163 0.13 23.13 3.15
N MET A 164 -0.22 24.41 2.98
CA MET A 164 -1.60 24.84 2.72
C MET A 164 -2.14 24.30 1.38
N ILE A 165 -1.34 24.33 0.32
CA ILE A 165 -1.71 23.81 -1.01
C ILE A 165 -1.82 22.28 -0.98
N VAL A 166 -0.87 21.61 -0.32
CA VAL A 166 -0.90 20.14 -0.14
C VAL A 166 -2.14 19.73 0.65
N HIS A 167 -2.43 20.43 1.74
CA HIS A 167 -3.63 20.19 2.56
C HIS A 167 -4.92 20.46 1.77
N ALA A 168 -5.00 21.57 1.04
CA ALA A 168 -6.16 21.88 0.19
C ALA A 168 -6.35 20.82 -0.91
N PHE A 169 -5.27 20.28 -1.47
CA PHE A 169 -5.34 19.19 -2.45
C PHE A 169 -5.78 17.87 -1.81
N GLN A 170 -5.28 17.54 -0.61
CA GLN A 170 -5.71 16.38 0.16
C GLN A 170 -7.20 16.47 0.50
N GLN A 171 -7.66 17.61 1.03
CA GLN A 171 -9.07 17.85 1.33
C GLN A 171 -9.96 17.74 0.09
N ARG A 172 -9.57 18.29 -1.06
CA ARG A 172 -10.34 18.11 -2.30
C ARG A 172 -10.41 16.65 -2.73
N ARG A 173 -9.33 15.88 -2.57
CA ARG A 173 -9.32 14.44 -2.87
C ARG A 173 -10.22 13.67 -1.91
N GLU A 174 -10.18 13.99 -0.62
CA GLU A 174 -11.07 13.40 0.39
C GLU A 174 -12.53 13.72 0.11
N GLN A 175 -12.87 14.98 -0.20
CA GLN A 175 -14.23 15.38 -0.58
C GLN A 175 -14.71 14.66 -1.85
N ALA A 176 -13.86 14.54 -2.86
CA ALA A 176 -14.19 13.78 -4.07
C ALA A 176 -14.40 12.29 -3.75
N ASN A 177 -13.57 11.70 -2.88
CA ASN A 177 -13.74 10.32 -2.42
C ASN A 177 -15.06 10.12 -1.69
N GLN A 178 -15.36 10.99 -0.72
CA GLN A 178 -16.61 10.96 0.04
C GLN A 178 -17.83 11.11 -0.87
N ALA A 179 -17.76 12.01 -1.86
CA ALA A 179 -18.81 12.15 -2.86
C ALA A 179 -19.04 10.85 -3.64
N GLU A 180 -17.98 10.15 -4.07
CA GLU A 180 -18.12 8.85 -4.75
C GLU A 180 -18.71 7.76 -3.84
N ILE A 181 -18.25 7.68 -2.59
CA ILE A 181 -18.75 6.69 -1.63
C ILE A 181 -20.20 6.96 -1.24
N SER A 182 -20.60 8.22 -1.13
CA SER A 182 -21.98 8.61 -0.81
C SER A 182 -23.01 8.14 -1.85
N LYS A 183 -22.57 7.92 -3.10
CA LYS A 183 -23.41 7.39 -4.19
C LYS A 183 -23.71 5.90 -4.05
N LEU A 184 -22.90 5.17 -3.28
CA LEU A 184 -23.10 3.74 -3.06
C LEU A 184 -24.27 3.53 -2.08
N PRO A 185 -25.03 2.44 -2.19
CA PRO A 185 -26.05 2.12 -1.19
C PRO A 185 -25.41 2.04 0.21
N PRO A 186 -26.09 2.52 1.27
CA PRO A 186 -25.65 2.30 2.62
C PRO A 186 -25.79 0.81 2.98
N ILE A 187 -24.97 0.36 3.92
CA ILE A 187 -25.09 -0.97 4.51
C ILE A 187 -26.29 -0.94 5.48
N PRO A 188 -27.29 -1.83 5.34
CA PRO A 188 -28.43 -1.83 6.25
C PRO A 188 -28.00 -2.20 7.68
N LEU A 189 -28.37 -1.38 8.67
CA LEU A 189 -28.02 -1.57 10.09
C LEU A 189 -28.50 -2.92 10.66
N ASN A 190 -29.58 -3.48 10.11
CA ASN A 190 -30.17 -4.76 10.53
C ASN A 190 -30.05 -5.85 9.46
N ALA A 191 -29.05 -5.73 8.56
CA ALA A 191 -28.81 -6.79 7.58
C ALA A 191 -28.55 -8.12 8.31
N GLN A 192 -29.22 -9.19 7.84
CA GLN A 192 -29.02 -10.51 8.39
C GLN A 192 -27.67 -11.06 7.91
N TYR A 193 -26.93 -11.67 8.83
CA TYR A 193 -25.68 -12.35 8.50
C TYR A 193 -25.97 -13.75 7.96
N GLU A 194 -25.47 -14.05 6.76
CA GLU A 194 -25.39 -15.43 6.28
C GLU A 194 -24.31 -16.16 7.08
N LYS A 195 -24.71 -17.23 7.77
CA LYS A 195 -23.81 -17.93 8.70
C LYS A 195 -22.72 -18.73 7.99
N ILE A 196 -23.08 -19.40 6.90
CA ILE A 196 -22.18 -20.27 6.14
C ILE A 196 -22.30 -19.93 4.66
N PHE A 197 -21.17 -19.67 4.01
CA PHE A 197 -21.10 -19.41 2.58
C PHE A 197 -19.71 -19.66 2.01
N PHE A 198 -19.65 -19.93 0.72
CA PHE A 198 -18.40 -20.19 0.04
C PHE A 198 -17.62 -18.90 -0.30
N GLN A 199 -16.39 -18.82 0.20
CA GLN A 199 -15.49 -17.67 0.15
C GLN A 199 -14.44 -17.83 -0.96
N LYS A 200 -14.70 -17.21 -2.11
CA LYS A 200 -13.74 -16.98 -3.20
C LYS A 200 -12.89 -15.78 -2.83
N GLY A 201 -12.00 -15.98 -1.86
CA GLY A 201 -11.34 -14.93 -1.11
C GLY A 201 -9.98 -14.48 -1.64
N VAL A 202 -9.67 -13.20 -1.41
CA VAL A 202 -8.32 -12.64 -1.49
C VAL A 202 -8.05 -11.76 -0.27
N SER A 203 -6.86 -11.84 0.31
CA SER A 203 -6.42 -10.88 1.34
C SER A 203 -5.97 -9.59 0.68
N LEU A 204 -6.70 -8.51 0.90
CA LEU A 204 -6.43 -7.18 0.31
C LEU A 204 -5.67 -6.33 1.34
N SER A 205 -4.35 -6.18 1.18
CA SER A 205 -3.55 -5.40 2.11
C SER A 205 -3.40 -3.95 1.67
N ALA A 206 -3.49 -3.01 2.62
CA ALA A 206 -3.17 -1.61 2.37
C ALA A 206 -1.67 -1.46 2.09
N GLU A 207 -1.32 -0.88 0.95
CA GLU A 207 0.06 -0.72 0.50
C GLU A 207 0.29 0.66 -0.07
N PHE A 208 1.40 1.31 0.31
CA PHE A 208 1.77 2.61 -0.24
C PHE A 208 1.97 2.55 -1.77
N PRO A 209 1.55 3.56 -2.54
CA PRO A 209 0.96 4.84 -2.12
C PRO A 209 -0.57 4.84 -1.90
N ASN A 210 -1.20 3.67 -1.87
CA ASN A 210 -2.64 3.49 -1.88
C ASN A 210 -3.16 2.92 -0.54
N PRO A 211 -3.33 3.72 0.52
CA PRO A 211 -4.03 3.24 1.73
C PRO A 211 -5.48 2.84 1.42
N TYR A 212 -6.19 2.20 2.36
CA TYR A 212 -7.57 1.74 2.13
C TYR A 212 -8.54 2.85 1.70
N ALA A 213 -8.39 4.07 2.23
CA ALA A 213 -9.21 5.23 1.83
C ALA A 213 -8.85 5.82 0.45
N SER A 214 -8.00 5.14 -0.34
CA SER A 214 -7.52 5.64 -1.63
C SER A 214 -8.39 5.21 -2.81
N PRO A 215 -8.43 6.01 -3.90
CA PRO A 215 -9.01 5.58 -5.16
C PRO A 215 -8.40 4.28 -5.72
N GLY A 216 -7.10 4.09 -5.51
CA GLY A 216 -6.39 2.89 -5.98
C GLY A 216 -6.88 1.62 -5.27
N ALA A 217 -7.11 1.68 -3.95
CA ALA A 217 -7.70 0.56 -3.21
C ALA A 217 -9.10 0.19 -3.73
N ARG A 218 -9.95 1.19 -3.99
CA ARG A 218 -11.29 0.97 -4.57
C ARG A 218 -11.23 0.41 -5.99
N GLN A 219 -10.30 0.86 -6.81
CA GLN A 219 -10.10 0.31 -8.15
C GLN A 219 -9.63 -1.15 -8.06
N MET A 220 -8.67 -1.46 -7.19
CA MET A 220 -8.18 -2.82 -6.97
C MET A 220 -9.33 -3.76 -6.56
N LEU A 221 -10.18 -3.35 -5.62
CA LEU A 221 -11.33 -4.13 -5.20
C LEU A 221 -12.28 -4.46 -6.36
N ARG A 222 -12.55 -3.50 -7.26
CA ARG A 222 -13.36 -3.75 -8.47
C ARG A 222 -12.69 -4.72 -9.43
N MET A 223 -11.37 -4.64 -9.57
CA MET A 223 -10.61 -5.57 -10.44
C MET A 223 -10.67 -6.99 -9.88
N LEU A 224 -10.45 -7.16 -8.57
CA LEU A 224 -10.60 -8.45 -7.91
C LEU A 224 -12.01 -9.03 -8.11
N HIS A 225 -13.05 -8.21 -7.93
CA HIS A 225 -14.43 -8.65 -8.18
C HIS A 225 -14.64 -9.11 -9.64
N ALA A 226 -14.08 -8.39 -10.62
CA ALA A 226 -14.13 -8.80 -12.02
C ALA A 226 -13.40 -10.13 -12.28
N ASP A 227 -12.38 -10.45 -11.48
CA ASP A 227 -11.69 -11.76 -11.48
C ASP A 227 -12.48 -12.87 -10.74
N GLY A 228 -13.74 -12.63 -10.38
CA GLY A 228 -14.60 -13.63 -9.73
C GLY A 228 -14.43 -13.73 -8.21
N VAL A 229 -13.60 -12.87 -7.60
CA VAL A 229 -13.49 -12.77 -6.14
C VAL A 229 -14.84 -12.31 -5.57
N ASN A 230 -15.38 -13.07 -4.62
CA ASN A 230 -16.64 -12.75 -3.95
C ASN A 230 -16.44 -12.39 -2.47
N ALA A 231 -15.22 -12.48 -1.95
CA ALA A 231 -14.89 -12.15 -0.58
C ALA A 231 -13.49 -11.52 -0.51
N VAL A 232 -13.30 -10.52 0.36
CA VAL A 232 -11.98 -9.94 0.64
C VAL A 232 -11.72 -9.90 2.13
N ALA A 233 -10.49 -10.21 2.54
CA ALA A 233 -10.05 -9.99 3.91
C ALA A 233 -9.38 -8.61 4.01
N LEU A 234 -9.91 -7.74 4.88
CA LEU A 234 -9.33 -6.45 5.22
C LEU A 234 -8.60 -6.59 6.56
N VAL A 235 -7.33 -6.20 6.60
CA VAL A 235 -6.39 -6.57 7.68
C VAL A 235 -5.84 -5.32 8.36
N PRO A 236 -6.61 -4.67 9.26
CA PRO A 236 -6.09 -3.55 10.03
C PRO A 236 -5.13 -4.03 11.12
N TYR A 237 -3.96 -3.40 11.21
CA TYR A 237 -2.96 -3.76 12.21
C TYR A 237 -3.01 -2.88 13.47
N GLY A 238 -2.81 -3.50 14.61
CA GLY A 238 -2.24 -2.87 15.80
C GLY A 238 -0.74 -3.13 15.88
N GLY A 239 -0.02 -2.36 16.68
CA GLY A 239 1.40 -2.54 16.94
C GLY A 239 1.69 -2.94 18.38
N MET A 240 2.72 -3.76 18.57
CA MET A 240 3.33 -3.99 19.88
C MET A 240 4.85 -4.18 19.78
N GLN A 241 5.50 -4.24 20.95
CA GLN A 241 6.90 -4.62 21.07
C GLN A 241 6.96 -5.99 21.75
N LEU A 242 7.85 -6.88 21.27
CA LEU A 242 8.00 -8.20 21.86
C LEU A 242 8.39 -8.08 23.35
N GLY A 243 7.76 -8.90 24.20
CA GLY A 243 7.93 -8.86 25.65
C GLY A 243 7.15 -7.76 26.39
N SER A 244 6.53 -6.80 25.68
CA SER A 244 5.65 -5.79 26.28
C SER A 244 4.19 -6.23 26.18
N PRO A 245 3.38 -6.18 27.27
CA PRO A 245 1.97 -6.53 27.20
C PRO A 245 1.10 -5.45 26.53
N LYS A 246 1.68 -4.32 26.10
CA LYS A 246 0.95 -3.19 25.53
C LYS A 246 0.66 -3.41 24.05
N VAL A 247 -0.62 -3.38 23.70
CA VAL A 247 -1.12 -3.35 22.32
C VAL A 247 -1.59 -1.93 21.98
N ARG A 248 -1.18 -1.40 20.83
CA ARG A 248 -1.59 -0.08 20.34
C ARG A 248 -2.28 -0.20 19.00
N ALA A 249 -3.50 0.30 18.87
CA ALA A 249 -4.10 0.44 17.54
C ALA A 249 -3.41 1.58 16.77
N PHE A 250 -3.20 1.42 15.46
CA PHE A 250 -2.63 2.49 14.63
C PHE A 250 -3.61 3.66 14.40
N GLY A 251 -4.91 3.44 14.62
CA GLY A 251 -5.91 4.51 14.76
C GLY A 251 -6.24 5.26 13.46
N GLN A 252 -6.72 6.49 13.60
CA GLN A 252 -7.03 7.38 12.48
C GLN A 252 -5.73 7.81 11.79
N HIS A 253 -5.73 7.86 10.45
CA HIS A 253 -4.58 8.18 9.58
C HIS A 253 -3.55 7.05 9.37
N SER A 254 -3.84 5.80 9.76
CA SER A 254 -3.07 4.64 9.29
C SER A 254 -3.41 4.29 7.83
N TRP A 255 -2.62 3.40 7.21
CA TRP A 255 -2.94 2.91 5.87
C TRP A 255 -4.23 2.09 5.86
N GLU A 256 -4.56 1.48 7.00
CA GLU A 256 -5.73 0.67 7.26
C GLU A 256 -6.80 1.40 8.10
N SER A 257 -6.90 2.73 7.96
CA SER A 257 -7.79 3.58 8.75
C SER A 257 -9.25 3.09 8.75
N ASP A 258 -9.99 3.34 9.84
CA ASP A 258 -11.42 3.03 9.95
C ASP A 258 -12.24 3.63 8.80
N GLU A 259 -11.89 4.83 8.33
CA GLU A 259 -12.52 5.45 7.15
C GLU A 259 -12.37 4.58 5.91
N GLY A 260 -11.13 4.16 5.60
CA GLY A 260 -10.86 3.27 4.48
C GLY A 260 -11.55 1.92 4.60
N LEU A 261 -11.68 1.38 5.81
CA LEU A 261 -12.44 0.15 6.07
C LEU A 261 -13.93 0.34 5.76
N ARG A 262 -14.55 1.44 6.24
CA ARG A 262 -15.95 1.76 5.91
C ARG A 262 -16.16 1.94 4.41
N GLU A 263 -15.29 2.70 3.76
CA GLU A 263 -15.37 2.97 2.32
C GLU A 263 -15.26 1.67 1.50
N LEU A 264 -14.27 0.83 1.80
CA LEU A 264 -14.06 -0.42 1.08
C LEU A 264 -15.16 -1.43 1.35
N SER A 265 -15.65 -1.55 2.59
CA SER A 265 -16.77 -2.45 2.90
C SER A 265 -18.05 -2.03 2.19
N ARG A 266 -18.37 -0.73 2.19
CA ARG A 266 -19.54 -0.22 1.47
C ARG A 266 -19.44 -0.49 -0.03
N LEU A 267 -18.25 -0.30 -0.61
CA LEU A 267 -18.01 -0.66 -2.01
C LEU A 267 -18.12 -2.17 -2.25
N ALA A 268 -17.52 -2.99 -1.39
CA ALA A 268 -17.55 -4.45 -1.50
C ALA A 268 -19.01 -4.93 -1.56
N HIS A 269 -19.83 -4.56 -0.58
CA HIS A 269 -21.24 -4.96 -0.55
C HIS A 269 -22.04 -4.42 -1.74
N ALA A 270 -21.78 -3.17 -2.17
CA ALA A 270 -22.45 -2.59 -3.34
C ALA A 270 -22.17 -3.35 -4.65
N ILE A 271 -21.02 -4.03 -4.75
CA ILE A 271 -20.66 -4.89 -5.90
C ILE A 271 -20.84 -6.38 -5.60
N GLY A 272 -21.50 -6.75 -4.49
CA GLY A 272 -21.75 -8.17 -4.14
C GLY A 272 -20.52 -8.94 -3.65
N THR A 273 -19.47 -8.24 -3.21
CA THR A 273 -18.29 -8.82 -2.54
C THR A 273 -18.46 -8.73 -1.03
N ARG A 274 -18.11 -9.80 -0.33
CA ARG A 274 -18.18 -9.93 1.13
C ARG A 274 -16.88 -9.52 1.80
N VAL A 275 -16.95 -9.17 3.07
CA VAL A 275 -15.81 -8.67 3.84
C VAL A 275 -15.54 -9.58 5.03
N MET A 276 -14.34 -10.13 5.10
CA MET A 276 -13.77 -10.59 6.36
C MET A 276 -12.98 -9.42 6.98
N LEU A 277 -13.33 -9.01 8.20
CA LEU A 277 -12.49 -8.10 8.97
C LEU A 277 -11.55 -8.93 9.84
N LYS A 278 -10.23 -8.79 9.64
CA LYS A 278 -9.19 -9.58 10.29
C LYS A 278 -8.15 -8.68 10.97
N PRO A 279 -8.42 -8.14 12.17
CA PRO A 279 -7.45 -7.32 12.89
C PRO A 279 -6.19 -8.12 13.26
N GLY A 280 -5.02 -7.63 12.86
CA GLY A 280 -3.72 -8.26 13.11
C GLY A 280 -2.85 -7.50 14.11
N ILE A 281 -1.78 -8.14 14.58
CA ILE A 281 -0.75 -7.49 15.40
C ILE A 281 0.57 -7.50 14.65
N TRP A 282 1.08 -6.30 14.39
CA TRP A 282 2.39 -6.09 13.79
C TRP A 282 3.45 -5.91 14.87
N ILE A 283 4.51 -6.72 14.78
CA ILE A 283 5.69 -6.64 15.64
C ILE A 283 6.90 -6.46 14.74
N ARG A 284 7.65 -5.39 14.95
CA ARG A 284 8.78 -5.07 14.09
C ARG A 284 9.83 -6.18 14.17
N GLY A 285 10.01 -6.89 13.05
CA GLY A 285 11.04 -7.93 12.90
C GLY A 285 10.72 -9.27 13.58
N HIS A 286 9.49 -9.47 14.06
CA HIS A 286 9.07 -10.67 14.77
C HIS A 286 7.75 -11.22 14.26
N PHE A 287 7.58 -12.54 14.38
CA PHE A 287 6.34 -13.23 14.09
C PHE A 287 5.39 -13.19 15.30
N GLY A 288 4.08 -13.08 15.08
CA GLY A 288 3.06 -13.05 16.14
C GLY A 288 3.09 -14.30 17.03
N GLY A 289 3.50 -15.45 16.49
CA GLY A 289 3.62 -16.69 17.27
C GLY A 289 4.75 -16.70 18.29
N GLU A 290 5.64 -15.70 18.26
CA GLU A 290 6.71 -15.53 19.25
C GLU A 290 6.24 -14.80 20.51
N ILE A 291 5.03 -14.23 20.53
CA ILE A 291 4.50 -13.54 21.72
C ILE A 291 4.42 -14.51 22.89
N GLU A 292 5.17 -14.22 23.95
CA GLU A 292 5.16 -14.98 25.19
C GLU A 292 5.55 -14.06 26.36
N PHE A 293 5.03 -14.36 27.54
CA PHE A 293 5.29 -13.61 28.76
C PHE A 293 5.82 -14.53 29.85
N THR A 294 6.82 -14.06 30.58
CA THR A 294 7.44 -14.79 31.69
C THR A 294 6.56 -14.79 32.94
N THR A 295 5.73 -13.76 33.13
CA THR A 295 4.84 -13.65 34.28
C THR A 295 3.39 -13.79 33.87
N GLU A 296 2.61 -14.43 34.76
CA GLU A 296 1.15 -14.51 34.64
C GLU A 296 0.50 -13.12 34.57
N ALA A 297 0.94 -12.20 35.43
CA ALA A 297 0.41 -10.84 35.45
C ALA A 297 0.61 -10.08 34.11
N ASP A 298 1.73 -10.26 33.42
CA ASP A 298 1.93 -9.62 32.12
C ASP A 298 1.16 -10.32 31.00
N ARG A 299 1.01 -11.65 31.08
CA ARG A 299 0.12 -12.41 30.18
C ARG A 299 -1.33 -11.93 30.30
N GLU A 300 -1.85 -11.80 31.52
CA GLU A 300 -3.20 -11.29 31.78
C GLU A 300 -3.38 -9.86 31.25
N LYS A 301 -2.40 -8.97 31.53
CA LYS A 301 -2.41 -7.60 30.97
C LYS A 301 -2.41 -7.61 29.45
N TRP A 302 -1.70 -8.54 28.81
CA TRP A 302 -1.71 -8.65 27.36
C TRP A 302 -3.09 -9.07 26.86
N PHE A 303 -3.73 -10.08 27.45
CA PHE A 303 -5.10 -10.48 27.09
C PHE A 303 -6.10 -9.35 27.30
N ASP A 304 -5.97 -8.55 28.37
CA ASP A 304 -6.83 -7.38 28.59
C ASP A 304 -6.58 -6.25 27.57
N ASN A 305 -5.33 -6.04 27.13
CA ASN A 305 -5.02 -5.07 26.09
C ASN A 305 -5.47 -5.54 24.70
N TYR A 306 -5.25 -6.82 24.39
CA TYR A 306 -5.66 -7.43 23.13
C TYR A 306 -7.19 -7.55 23.03
N GLY A 307 -7.86 -7.93 24.12
CA GLY A 307 -9.32 -7.94 24.22
C GLY A 307 -9.93 -6.58 23.90
N ARG A 308 -9.41 -5.49 24.52
CA ARG A 308 -9.85 -4.12 24.19
C ARG A 308 -9.60 -3.71 22.74
N PHE A 309 -8.47 -4.17 22.16
CA PHE A 309 -8.18 -3.95 20.74
C PHE A 309 -9.20 -4.65 19.85
N ILE A 310 -9.55 -5.91 20.17
CA ILE A 310 -10.52 -6.70 19.43
C ILE A 310 -11.95 -6.21 19.62
N ASP A 311 -12.36 -5.80 20.83
CA ASP A 311 -13.69 -5.26 21.12
C ASP A 311 -13.99 -4.04 20.23
N ARG A 312 -13.03 -3.11 20.09
CA ARG A 312 -13.16 -1.96 19.17
C ARG A 312 -13.38 -2.39 17.72
N TYR A 313 -12.67 -3.41 17.25
CA TYR A 313 -12.84 -3.88 15.87
C TYR A 313 -14.10 -4.73 15.69
N ALA A 314 -14.64 -5.35 16.73
CA ALA A 314 -15.94 -6.02 16.69
C ALA A 314 -17.10 -5.00 16.60
N GLU A 315 -16.98 -3.84 17.26
CA GLU A 315 -17.89 -2.70 17.05
C GLU A 315 -17.82 -2.22 15.59
N LEU A 316 -16.61 -2.02 15.05
CA LEU A 316 -16.43 -1.64 13.65
C LEU A 316 -16.96 -2.71 12.68
N ALA A 317 -16.76 -4.00 12.98
CA ALA A 317 -17.29 -5.12 12.20
C ALA A 317 -18.82 -5.08 12.11
N THR A 318 -19.48 -4.65 13.18
CA THR A 318 -20.94 -4.46 13.22
C THR A 318 -21.33 -3.26 12.36
N GLU A 319 -20.64 -2.13 12.48
CA GLU A 319 -20.89 -0.92 11.71
C GLU A 319 -20.75 -1.14 10.19
N ILE A 320 -19.69 -1.85 9.77
CA ILE A 320 -19.40 -2.11 8.36
C ILE A 320 -20.04 -3.41 7.85
N HIS A 321 -20.86 -4.09 8.65
CA HIS A 321 -21.42 -5.41 8.37
C HIS A 321 -20.39 -6.39 7.78
N ALA A 322 -19.25 -6.57 8.47
CA ALA A 322 -18.27 -7.56 8.06
C ALA A 322 -18.94 -8.95 8.06
N ASP A 323 -18.97 -9.63 6.92
CA ASP A 323 -19.59 -10.94 6.72
C ASP A 323 -18.91 -12.06 7.53
N VAL A 324 -17.64 -11.88 7.90
CA VAL A 324 -16.91 -12.72 8.86
C VAL A 324 -16.00 -11.83 9.71
N PHE A 325 -15.94 -12.07 11.03
CA PHE A 325 -14.97 -11.43 11.91
C PHE A 325 -13.92 -12.44 12.38
N CYS A 326 -12.65 -12.17 12.12
CA CYS A 326 -11.55 -12.98 12.60
C CYS A 326 -11.02 -12.40 13.92
N VAL A 327 -11.25 -13.11 15.02
CA VAL A 327 -10.99 -12.64 16.39
C VAL A 327 -9.51 -12.59 16.76
N GLY A 328 -8.66 -13.23 15.96
CA GLY A 328 -7.22 -13.29 16.14
C GLY A 328 -6.59 -14.35 15.25
N GLY A 329 -5.26 -14.42 15.25
CA GLY A 329 -4.55 -15.42 14.48
C GLY A 329 -3.05 -15.43 14.72
N GLU A 330 -2.44 -16.57 14.44
CA GLU A 330 -1.00 -16.83 14.52
C GLU A 330 -0.32 -16.63 15.88
N PHE A 331 -1.07 -16.54 16.98
CA PHE A 331 -0.48 -16.39 18.31
C PHE A 331 -0.13 -17.76 18.92
N VAL A 332 0.72 -18.54 18.23
CA VAL A 332 1.08 -19.93 18.55
C VAL A 332 1.33 -20.20 20.05
N ARG A 333 2.05 -19.32 20.75
CA ARG A 333 2.34 -19.48 22.19
C ARG A 333 1.24 -18.98 23.13
N MET A 334 0.31 -18.18 22.62
CA MET A 334 -0.79 -17.58 23.39
C MET A 334 -2.13 -18.28 23.15
N SER A 335 -2.29 -19.03 22.07
CA SER A 335 -3.53 -19.77 21.76
C SER A 335 -3.81 -20.92 22.72
N ARG A 336 -2.81 -21.38 23.49
CA ARG A 336 -2.99 -22.40 24.54
C ARG A 336 -3.83 -21.92 25.75
N TYR A 337 -3.99 -20.61 25.95
CA TYR A 337 -4.75 -20.07 27.08
C TYR A 337 -6.25 -20.01 26.76
N ASP A 338 -6.86 -21.19 26.67
CA ASP A 338 -8.24 -21.41 26.20
C ASP A 338 -9.29 -20.53 26.89
N SER A 339 -9.22 -20.40 28.22
CA SER A 339 -10.18 -19.60 29.01
C SER A 339 -10.16 -18.11 28.64
N GLU A 340 -8.98 -17.56 28.34
CA GLU A 340 -8.82 -16.15 27.96
C GLU A 340 -9.41 -15.89 26.57
N TRP A 341 -9.17 -16.80 25.62
CA TRP A 341 -9.77 -16.72 24.29
C TRP A 341 -11.28 -16.84 24.32
N ARG A 342 -11.83 -17.76 25.12
CA ARG A 342 -13.29 -17.88 25.29
C ARG A 342 -13.91 -16.60 25.87
N LYS A 343 -13.23 -15.92 26.80
CA LYS A 343 -13.67 -14.61 27.32
C LYS A 343 -13.73 -13.55 26.21
N ILE A 344 -12.69 -13.47 25.37
CA ILE A 344 -12.67 -12.54 24.22
C ILE A 344 -13.79 -12.87 23.22
N ILE A 345 -13.94 -14.14 22.83
CA ILE A 345 -14.99 -14.58 21.89
C ILE A 345 -16.38 -14.25 22.45
N ALA A 346 -16.60 -14.47 23.75
CA ALA A 346 -17.88 -14.14 24.39
C ALA A 346 -18.16 -12.63 24.37
N ASN A 347 -17.15 -11.78 24.56
CA ASN A 347 -17.30 -10.32 24.44
C ASN A 347 -17.65 -9.91 23.01
N VAL A 348 -16.93 -10.43 22.01
CA VAL A 348 -17.20 -10.18 20.59
C VAL A 348 -18.64 -10.54 20.23
N ARG A 349 -19.12 -11.72 20.66
CA ARG A 349 -20.50 -12.16 20.38
C ARG A 349 -21.59 -11.30 21.03
N ARG A 350 -21.27 -10.47 22.04
CA ARG A 350 -22.25 -9.52 22.61
C ARG A 350 -22.51 -8.32 21.70
N VAL A 351 -21.54 -7.94 20.88
CA VAL A 351 -21.62 -6.74 20.02
C VAL A 351 -21.80 -7.08 18.55
N TYR A 352 -21.21 -8.19 18.07
CA TYR A 352 -21.20 -8.59 16.68
C TYR A 352 -22.06 -9.84 16.44
N GLY A 353 -23.05 -9.73 15.56
CA GLY A 353 -24.03 -10.78 15.26
C GLY A 353 -23.63 -11.78 14.16
N GLY A 354 -22.52 -11.52 13.46
CA GLY A 354 -22.06 -12.35 12.35
C GLY A 354 -21.23 -13.57 12.75
N PRO A 355 -20.70 -14.32 11.76
CA PRO A 355 -19.79 -15.45 11.98
C PRO A 355 -18.43 -15.01 12.52
N VAL A 356 -17.94 -15.71 13.53
CA VAL A 356 -16.62 -15.48 14.15
C VAL A 356 -15.68 -16.63 13.81
N THR A 357 -14.43 -16.32 13.48
CA THR A 357 -13.36 -17.31 13.24
C THR A 357 -12.07 -16.92 13.97
N TYR A 358 -11.10 -17.83 14.01
CA TYR A 358 -9.72 -17.59 14.44
C TYR A 358 -8.79 -18.13 13.36
N ALA A 359 -7.78 -17.35 12.97
CA ALA A 359 -6.82 -17.69 11.91
C ALA A 359 -5.59 -18.42 12.51
N ALA A 360 -5.76 -19.68 12.87
CA ALA A 360 -4.67 -20.48 13.45
C ALA A 360 -3.52 -20.66 12.45
N ASN A 361 -2.28 -20.50 12.92
CA ASN A 361 -1.10 -20.88 12.15
C ASN A 361 -1.14 -22.39 11.84
N PHE A 362 -0.63 -22.78 10.67
CA PHE A 362 -0.42 -24.19 10.35
C PHE A 362 0.41 -24.92 11.43
N GLY A 363 0.37 -26.25 11.42
CA GLY A 363 1.10 -27.08 12.37
C GLY A 363 0.37 -27.25 13.70
N GLU A 364 1.11 -27.16 14.81
CA GLU A 364 0.61 -27.51 16.14
C GLU A 364 -0.52 -26.61 16.62
N GLU A 365 -0.50 -25.32 16.29
CA GLU A 365 -1.56 -24.39 16.71
C GLU A 365 -2.92 -24.83 16.14
N PHE A 366 -3.00 -25.03 14.81
CA PHE A 366 -4.22 -25.48 14.16
C PHE A 366 -4.73 -26.83 14.70
N GLN A 367 -3.82 -27.79 14.89
CA GLN A 367 -4.18 -29.16 15.27
C GLN A 367 -4.63 -29.29 16.73
N ASN A 368 -4.16 -28.40 17.61
CA ASN A 368 -4.38 -28.51 19.05
C ASN A 368 -5.25 -27.40 19.65
N LEU A 369 -5.79 -26.47 18.84
CA LEU A 369 -6.62 -25.39 19.35
C LEU A 369 -7.86 -25.91 20.11
N GLY A 370 -8.01 -25.47 21.36
CA GLY A 370 -9.01 -26.00 22.30
C GLY A 370 -10.42 -25.43 22.15
N PHE A 371 -10.57 -24.33 21.41
CA PHE A 371 -11.81 -23.53 21.38
C PHE A 371 -12.46 -23.41 20.01
N TRP A 372 -12.19 -24.34 19.08
CA TRP A 372 -12.90 -24.40 17.79
C TRP A 372 -14.42 -24.47 17.97
N ASP A 373 -14.92 -25.13 19.03
CA ASP A 373 -16.34 -25.23 19.37
C ASP A 373 -17.03 -23.86 19.56
N ALA A 374 -16.27 -22.85 20.03
CA ALA A 374 -16.77 -21.50 20.29
C ALA A 374 -16.84 -20.60 19.03
N LEU A 375 -16.32 -21.07 17.89
CA LEU A 375 -16.23 -20.33 16.63
C LEU A 375 -17.24 -20.85 15.60
N ASP A 376 -17.53 -20.07 14.56
CA ASP A 376 -18.46 -20.47 13.50
C ASP A 376 -17.74 -21.21 12.35
N TYR A 377 -16.47 -20.87 12.11
CA TYR A 377 -15.59 -21.55 11.16
C TYR A 377 -14.32 -22.05 11.84
N ILE A 378 -13.78 -23.16 11.32
CA ILE A 378 -12.39 -23.57 11.56
C ILE A 378 -11.52 -22.76 10.59
N GLY A 379 -10.68 -21.87 11.11
CA GLY A 379 -9.85 -20.97 10.31
C GLY A 379 -8.38 -21.38 10.30
N LEU A 380 -7.83 -21.61 9.10
CA LEU A 380 -6.43 -22.00 8.92
C LEU A 380 -5.66 -20.95 8.11
N GLN A 381 -4.47 -20.59 8.59
CA GLN A 381 -3.40 -19.97 7.80
C GLN A 381 -2.65 -21.11 7.10
N GLU A 382 -3.08 -21.46 5.89
CA GLU A 382 -2.60 -22.63 5.16
C GLU A 382 -1.23 -22.38 4.53
N TYR A 383 -0.20 -22.67 5.30
CA TYR A 383 1.20 -22.60 4.89
C TYR A 383 1.94 -23.93 5.16
N TYR A 384 1.25 -25.08 5.09
CA TYR A 384 1.96 -26.35 5.13
C TYR A 384 2.84 -26.49 3.87
N PRO A 385 4.12 -26.90 4.03
CA PRO A 385 4.97 -27.22 2.90
C PRO A 385 4.37 -28.31 2.02
N LEU A 386 4.45 -28.11 0.71
CA LEU A 386 4.14 -29.14 -0.29
C LEU A 386 5.44 -29.82 -0.77
N PRO A 387 5.43 -31.16 -0.96
CA PRO A 387 6.54 -31.88 -1.58
C PRO A 387 6.78 -31.43 -3.04
N ASP A 388 7.86 -31.90 -3.66
CA ASP A 388 8.24 -31.47 -5.02
C ASP A 388 7.28 -31.92 -6.11
N ASP A 389 6.62 -33.05 -5.89
CA ASP A 389 5.52 -33.55 -6.73
C ASP A 389 4.18 -32.85 -6.44
N LEU A 390 4.17 -31.93 -5.46
CA LEU A 390 3.02 -31.16 -4.99
C LEU A 390 1.87 -32.03 -4.46
N ALA A 391 2.13 -33.27 -4.03
CA ALA A 391 1.09 -34.11 -3.44
C ALA A 391 0.44 -33.47 -2.20
N THR A 392 -0.90 -33.49 -2.13
CA THR A 392 -1.71 -32.85 -1.06
C THR A 392 -2.41 -33.82 -0.13
N GLY A 393 -2.28 -35.15 -0.32
CA GLY A 393 -3.02 -36.15 0.47
C GLY A 393 -2.88 -35.96 1.98
N THR A 394 -1.64 -35.88 2.49
CA THR A 394 -1.36 -35.64 3.91
C THR A 394 -1.88 -34.29 4.40
N LEU A 395 -1.92 -33.27 3.53
CA LEU A 395 -2.48 -31.97 3.88
C LEU A 395 -4.01 -32.05 4.03
N VAL A 396 -4.70 -32.67 3.07
CA VAL A 396 -6.16 -32.89 3.14
C VAL A 396 -6.52 -33.70 4.39
N GLU A 397 -5.81 -34.79 4.67
CA GLU A 397 -6.03 -35.63 5.86
C GLU A 397 -5.91 -34.84 7.17
N LYS A 398 -4.89 -33.98 7.30
CA LYS A 398 -4.71 -33.13 8.48
C LYS A 398 -5.86 -32.16 8.70
N VAL A 399 -6.31 -31.51 7.62
CA VAL A 399 -7.42 -30.53 7.70
C VAL A 399 -8.74 -31.25 7.99
N GLU A 400 -9.01 -32.34 7.28
CA GLU A 400 -10.22 -33.14 7.47
C GLU A 400 -10.30 -33.77 8.86
N ALA A 401 -9.17 -34.13 9.48
CA ALA A 401 -9.15 -34.65 10.85
C ALA A 401 -9.69 -33.63 11.87
N ILE A 402 -9.39 -32.34 11.69
CA ILE A 402 -9.91 -31.27 12.57
C ILE A 402 -11.37 -30.99 12.27
N GLU A 403 -11.75 -30.98 10.99
CA GLU A 403 -13.16 -30.89 10.57
C GLU A 403 -14.00 -32.01 11.22
N LYS A 404 -13.58 -33.28 11.09
CA LYS A 404 -14.29 -34.43 11.66
C LYS A 404 -14.36 -34.40 13.19
N ARG A 405 -13.45 -33.71 13.86
CA ARG A 405 -13.45 -33.57 15.32
C ARG A 405 -14.45 -32.53 15.81
N PHE A 406 -14.64 -31.44 15.08
CA PHE A 406 -15.45 -30.30 15.53
C PHE A 406 -16.74 -30.09 14.72
N HIS A 407 -16.88 -30.75 13.57
CA HIS A 407 -18.03 -30.68 12.65
C HIS A 407 -18.42 -29.25 12.28
N LYS A 408 -17.42 -28.45 11.90
CA LYS A 408 -17.59 -27.06 11.49
C LYS A 408 -16.97 -26.83 10.11
N PRO A 409 -17.53 -25.92 9.30
CA PRO A 409 -16.95 -25.60 8.01
C PRO A 409 -15.53 -25.05 8.17
N VAL A 410 -14.65 -25.48 7.28
CA VAL A 410 -13.25 -25.03 7.22
C VAL A 410 -13.10 -23.92 6.20
N ILE A 411 -12.37 -22.87 6.58
CA ILE A 411 -11.90 -21.84 5.66
C ILE A 411 -10.39 -21.65 5.79
N PHE A 412 -9.72 -21.42 4.67
CA PHE A 412 -8.34 -20.94 4.70
C PHE A 412 -8.35 -19.42 4.81
N THR A 413 -8.18 -18.93 6.05
CA THR A 413 -8.11 -17.50 6.34
C THR A 413 -6.91 -16.82 5.68
N GLU A 414 -5.87 -17.57 5.34
CA GLU A 414 -4.86 -17.25 4.33
C GLU A 414 -4.39 -18.54 3.67
N VAL A 415 -3.95 -18.45 2.42
CA VAL A 415 -3.19 -19.49 1.72
C VAL A 415 -2.32 -18.81 0.66
N GLY A 416 -1.10 -19.29 0.45
CA GLY A 416 -0.23 -18.68 -0.54
C GLY A 416 1.11 -19.37 -0.67
N PHE A 417 1.78 -19.08 -1.78
CA PHE A 417 3.12 -19.57 -2.08
C PHE A 417 3.90 -18.43 -2.74
N PRO A 418 5.19 -18.22 -2.42
CA PRO A 418 6.02 -17.26 -3.12
C PRO A 418 6.30 -17.77 -4.54
N SER A 419 6.41 -16.85 -5.51
CA SER A 419 6.91 -17.19 -6.84
C SER A 419 8.43 -17.28 -6.87
N ALA A 420 8.97 -18.22 -6.10
CA ALA A 420 10.41 -18.44 -5.93
C ALA A 420 10.73 -19.93 -6.05
N HIS A 421 11.93 -20.28 -6.49
CA HIS A 421 12.37 -21.68 -6.52
C HIS A 421 12.26 -22.32 -5.13
N GLY A 422 11.62 -23.50 -5.06
CA GLY A 422 11.36 -24.19 -3.80
C GLY A 422 10.31 -23.51 -2.91
N GLY A 423 9.56 -22.53 -3.43
CA GLY A 423 8.51 -21.82 -2.71
C GLY A 423 7.43 -22.73 -2.13
N ASN A 424 7.18 -23.88 -2.77
CA ASN A 424 6.33 -24.95 -2.27
C ASN A 424 6.75 -25.46 -0.89
N ARG A 425 8.05 -25.49 -0.59
CA ARG A 425 8.59 -26.04 0.67
C ARG A 425 8.63 -25.02 1.81
N ARG A 426 8.60 -23.72 1.49
CA ARG A 426 8.62 -22.60 2.45
C ARG A 426 7.59 -21.56 2.05
N PRO A 427 6.29 -21.91 2.09
CA PRO A 427 5.23 -21.09 1.53
C PRO A 427 5.05 -19.74 2.22
N TRP A 428 5.61 -19.54 3.42
CA TRP A 428 5.62 -18.27 4.14
C TRP A 428 6.79 -17.33 3.79
N ALA A 429 7.77 -17.77 2.98
CA ALA A 429 9.03 -17.06 2.81
C ALA A 429 9.20 -16.48 1.39
N ASP A 430 9.14 -15.16 1.26
CA ASP A 430 9.38 -14.46 -0.01
C ASP A 430 10.73 -14.82 -0.64
N GLY A 431 10.74 -14.89 -1.98
CA GLY A 431 11.96 -15.09 -2.75
C GLY A 431 12.79 -13.84 -2.94
N LYS A 432 13.99 -14.00 -3.51
CA LYS A 432 14.84 -12.88 -3.90
C LYS A 432 14.31 -12.23 -5.19
N PRO A 433 14.30 -10.88 -5.29
CA PRO A 433 13.95 -10.20 -6.52
C PRO A 433 14.80 -10.69 -7.70
N GLY A 434 14.15 -10.99 -8.84
CA GLY A 434 14.82 -11.46 -10.06
C GLY A 434 15.01 -12.98 -10.17
N GLU A 435 14.74 -13.76 -9.13
CA GLU A 435 14.78 -15.23 -9.13
C GLU A 435 13.37 -15.84 -9.14
N ALA A 436 12.45 -15.24 -9.89
CA ALA A 436 11.04 -15.58 -9.82
C ALA A 436 10.71 -16.89 -10.56
N ASP A 437 10.12 -17.86 -9.87
CA ASP A 437 9.52 -19.08 -10.46
C ASP A 437 7.99 -18.95 -10.46
N LEU A 438 7.50 -18.17 -11.43
CA LEU A 438 6.08 -17.86 -11.58
C LEU A 438 5.21 -19.10 -11.83
N GLN A 439 5.77 -20.11 -12.51
CA GLN A 439 5.04 -21.31 -12.87
C GLN A 439 4.93 -22.27 -11.68
N LEU A 440 5.94 -22.33 -10.82
CA LEU A 440 5.81 -23.07 -9.55
C LEU A 440 4.68 -22.50 -8.68
N GLN A 441 4.60 -21.17 -8.53
CA GLN A 441 3.49 -20.54 -7.80
C GLN A 441 2.14 -20.94 -8.41
N ALA A 442 1.98 -20.81 -9.73
CA ALA A 442 0.73 -21.17 -10.41
C ALA A 442 0.36 -22.66 -10.26
N ARG A 443 1.34 -23.58 -10.27
CA ARG A 443 1.10 -25.01 -10.00
C ARG A 443 0.63 -25.23 -8.56
N CYS A 444 1.26 -24.61 -7.57
CA CYS A 444 0.85 -24.73 -6.16
C CYS A 444 -0.60 -24.25 -5.96
N TYR A 445 -0.96 -23.10 -6.56
CA TYR A 445 -2.33 -22.57 -6.50
C TYR A 445 -3.34 -23.56 -7.10
N ARG A 446 -3.03 -24.10 -8.29
CA ARG A 446 -3.88 -25.10 -8.95
C ARG A 446 -4.07 -26.35 -8.08
N THR A 447 -3.01 -26.82 -7.46
CA THR A 447 -3.04 -28.01 -6.61
C THR A 447 -3.90 -27.81 -5.35
N ILE A 448 -3.82 -26.66 -4.69
CA ILE A 448 -4.71 -26.32 -3.57
C ILE A 448 -6.17 -26.28 -4.01
N PHE A 449 -6.47 -25.64 -5.15
CA PHE A 449 -7.83 -25.64 -5.70
C PHE A 449 -8.35 -27.06 -5.96
N GLN A 450 -7.55 -27.90 -6.62
CA GLN A 450 -7.91 -29.29 -6.91
C GLN A 450 -8.16 -30.12 -5.65
N ALA A 451 -7.40 -29.87 -4.58
CA ALA A 451 -7.51 -30.63 -3.34
C ALA A 451 -8.74 -30.26 -2.50
N PHE A 452 -9.07 -28.96 -2.42
CA PHE A 452 -10.02 -28.44 -1.43
C PHE A 452 -11.33 -27.91 -2.00
N TYR A 453 -11.34 -27.37 -3.23
CA TYR A 453 -12.49 -26.60 -3.74
C TYR A 453 -13.79 -27.43 -3.84
N GLY A 454 -13.65 -28.73 -4.10
CA GLY A 454 -14.77 -29.68 -4.17
C GLY A 454 -15.14 -30.35 -2.84
N GLN A 455 -14.39 -30.13 -1.75
CA GLN A 455 -14.69 -30.76 -0.47
C GLN A 455 -15.99 -30.17 0.12
N PRO A 456 -16.92 -31.00 0.62
CA PRO A 456 -18.23 -30.52 1.09
C PRO A 456 -18.13 -29.69 2.37
N TRP A 457 -17.12 -29.96 3.21
CA TRP A 457 -16.87 -29.26 4.46
C TRP A 457 -15.99 -28.01 4.31
N PHE A 458 -15.51 -27.75 3.10
CA PHE A 458 -14.63 -26.62 2.81
C PHE A 458 -15.43 -25.45 2.26
N GLU A 459 -15.35 -24.29 2.92
CA GLU A 459 -16.11 -23.09 2.58
C GLU A 459 -15.25 -21.94 2.04
N GLY A 460 -14.06 -22.25 1.54
CA GLY A 460 -13.27 -21.33 0.73
C GLY A 460 -11.95 -20.90 1.33
N MET A 461 -11.30 -19.94 0.68
CA MET A 461 -9.91 -19.57 0.95
C MET A 461 -9.63 -18.11 0.61
N TYR A 462 -8.66 -17.50 1.28
CA TYR A 462 -8.17 -16.16 1.00
C TYR A 462 -6.72 -16.19 0.53
N TRP A 463 -6.46 -15.87 -0.73
CA TRP A 463 -5.10 -15.85 -1.27
C TRP A 463 -4.29 -14.69 -0.70
N TRP A 464 -3.16 -15.00 -0.05
CA TRP A 464 -2.21 -14.02 0.46
C TRP A 464 -1.15 -13.66 -0.59
N LYS A 465 -1.00 -12.39 -0.96
CA LYS A 465 -1.94 -11.28 -0.77
C LYS A 465 -1.93 -10.41 -2.01
N VAL A 466 -2.99 -9.64 -2.23
CA VAL A 466 -3.00 -8.59 -3.25
C VAL A 466 -2.93 -7.22 -2.56
N GLY A 467 -1.95 -6.42 -2.95
CA GLY A 467 -1.79 -5.06 -2.45
C GLY A 467 -2.71 -4.07 -3.15
N THR A 468 -3.25 -3.09 -2.43
CA THR A 468 -4.06 -1.99 -2.99
C THR A 468 -3.32 -1.11 -4.01
N ASN A 469 -1.99 -1.21 -4.07
CA ASN A 469 -1.15 -0.53 -5.05
C ASN A 469 -0.93 -1.34 -6.35
N GLY A 470 -1.44 -2.58 -6.42
CA GLY A 470 -1.23 -3.47 -7.57
C GLY A 470 0.22 -3.92 -7.73
N PHE A 471 1.00 -3.94 -6.65
CA PHE A 471 2.36 -4.48 -6.66
C PHE A 471 2.37 -5.98 -7.01
N GLY A 472 3.34 -6.37 -7.84
CA GLY A 472 3.52 -7.74 -8.32
C GLY A 472 4.21 -7.77 -9.69
N GLY A 473 3.84 -8.73 -10.53
CA GLY A 473 4.36 -8.84 -11.89
C GLY A 473 5.46 -9.90 -12.09
N PRO A 474 5.99 -10.02 -13.32
CA PRO A 474 6.76 -11.19 -13.75
C PRO A 474 8.18 -11.30 -13.15
N LYS A 475 8.68 -10.26 -12.49
CA LYS A 475 9.99 -10.27 -11.81
C LYS A 475 9.88 -10.35 -10.29
N ASP A 476 8.65 -10.29 -9.78
CA ASP A 476 8.40 -10.33 -8.35
C ASP A 476 8.41 -11.79 -7.87
N ALA A 477 9.18 -12.04 -6.81
CA ALA A 477 9.34 -13.37 -6.21
C ALA A 477 8.57 -13.51 -4.88
N SER A 478 7.73 -12.53 -4.55
CA SER A 478 6.94 -12.54 -3.32
C SER A 478 5.69 -13.42 -3.43
N LEU A 479 4.97 -13.57 -2.33
CA LEU A 479 3.68 -14.26 -2.23
C LEU A 479 2.58 -13.70 -3.14
N THR A 480 2.61 -12.40 -3.51
CA THR A 480 1.51 -11.81 -4.29
C THR A 480 1.28 -12.59 -5.60
N PRO A 481 0.03 -13.01 -5.92
CA PRO A 481 -0.27 -13.57 -7.23
C PRO A 481 -0.45 -12.48 -8.29
N TRP A 482 -0.55 -11.22 -7.89
CA TRP A 482 -0.97 -10.13 -8.77
C TRP A 482 0.00 -9.90 -9.93
N GLY A 483 -0.55 -9.80 -11.15
CA GLY A 483 0.25 -9.67 -12.37
C GLY A 483 1.09 -10.91 -12.71
N LYS A 484 0.75 -12.08 -12.14
CA LYS A 484 1.43 -13.36 -12.38
C LYS A 484 0.43 -14.44 -12.86
N PRO A 485 0.92 -15.53 -13.48
CA PRO A 485 0.08 -16.66 -13.89
C PRO A 485 -0.76 -17.28 -12.75
N ALA A 486 -0.35 -17.13 -11.49
CA ALA A 486 -1.13 -17.58 -10.35
C ALA A 486 -2.49 -16.86 -10.24
N MET A 487 -2.57 -15.55 -10.54
CA MET A 487 -3.86 -14.83 -10.53
C MET A 487 -4.79 -15.31 -11.65
N GLU A 488 -4.26 -15.74 -12.79
CA GLU A 488 -5.08 -16.36 -13.84
C GLU A 488 -5.68 -17.69 -13.38
N VAL A 489 -4.96 -18.47 -12.57
CA VAL A 489 -5.48 -19.69 -11.95
C VAL A 489 -6.62 -19.34 -11.00
N VAL A 490 -6.43 -18.34 -10.12
CA VAL A 490 -7.48 -17.84 -9.21
C VAL A 490 -8.73 -17.45 -9.99
N SER A 491 -8.57 -16.59 -11.01
CA SER A 491 -9.69 -16.07 -11.81
C SER A 491 -10.46 -17.21 -12.51
N LYS A 492 -9.76 -18.16 -13.13
CA LYS A 492 -10.39 -19.33 -13.78
C LYS A 492 -11.22 -20.18 -12.81
N TRP A 493 -10.68 -20.49 -11.64
CA TRP A 493 -11.39 -21.29 -10.63
C TRP A 493 -12.55 -20.52 -10.00
N TYR A 494 -12.39 -19.23 -9.74
CA TYR A 494 -13.44 -18.42 -9.14
C TYR A 494 -14.58 -18.10 -10.11
N GLN A 495 -14.31 -17.97 -11.41
CA GLN A 495 -15.37 -17.74 -12.40
C GLN A 495 -16.06 -19.04 -12.83
N ASN A 496 -15.29 -20.12 -13.07
CA ASN A 496 -15.77 -21.32 -13.74
C ASN A 496 -15.71 -22.59 -12.90
N GLY A 497 -15.14 -22.55 -11.69
CA GLY A 497 -15.05 -23.71 -10.82
C GLY A 497 -16.43 -24.10 -10.31
N GLU A 498 -16.94 -25.22 -10.82
CA GLU A 498 -18.17 -25.85 -10.32
C GLU A 498 -17.88 -26.59 -9.01
N ARG A 499 -18.68 -26.34 -7.98
CA ARG A 499 -18.72 -27.19 -6.79
C ARG A 499 -19.68 -28.34 -7.09
N GLN A 500 -19.19 -29.58 -7.04
CA GLN A 500 -20.05 -30.76 -7.17
C GLN A 500 -21.06 -30.88 -6.02
N TYR A 501 -20.82 -30.18 -4.90
CA TYR A 501 -21.67 -30.17 -3.72
C TYR A 501 -22.01 -28.72 -3.36
N ALA A 502 -23.29 -28.34 -3.46
CA ALA A 502 -23.76 -27.05 -2.98
C ALA A 502 -23.63 -27.00 -1.44
N SER A 503 -23.25 -25.83 -0.88
CA SER A 503 -23.22 -25.62 0.57
C SER A 503 -24.56 -26.06 1.21
N PRO A 504 -24.53 -26.69 2.40
CA PRO A 504 -25.74 -27.11 3.10
C PRO A 504 -26.65 -25.89 3.33
N GLY A 505 -27.73 -25.78 2.56
CA GLY A 505 -28.65 -24.63 2.61
C GLY A 505 -29.30 -24.22 1.29
N LYS A 506 -28.85 -24.73 0.14
CA LYS A 506 -29.58 -24.59 -1.14
C LYS A 506 -30.05 -25.96 -1.65
N PRO A 507 -31.33 -26.14 -1.99
CA PRO A 507 -31.75 -27.33 -2.71
C PRO A 507 -30.97 -27.38 -4.02
N VAL A 508 -30.26 -28.48 -4.25
CA VAL A 508 -29.72 -28.79 -5.57
C VAL A 508 -30.93 -28.87 -6.50
N LYS A 509 -30.97 -28.04 -7.55
CA LYS A 509 -31.85 -28.32 -8.69
C LYS A 509 -31.34 -29.63 -9.26
N GLU A 510 -32.05 -30.72 -8.97
CA GLU A 510 -31.92 -31.95 -9.74
C GLU A 510 -32.06 -31.58 -11.22
N SER A 511 -30.99 -31.82 -11.96
CA SER A 511 -31.02 -31.77 -13.41
C SER A 511 -32.01 -32.84 -13.88
N GLU A 512 -33.15 -32.40 -14.42
CA GLU A 512 -34.23 -33.22 -14.98
C GLU A 512 -33.80 -34.09 -16.20
N GLU A 513 -32.50 -34.19 -16.50
CA GLU A 513 -31.98 -34.94 -17.64
C GLU A 513 -31.66 -36.42 -17.35
N VAL A 514 -31.48 -36.83 -16.08
CA VAL A 514 -31.16 -38.24 -15.77
C VAL A 514 -32.42 -39.10 -15.60
N ALA A 515 -33.56 -38.52 -15.18
CA ALA A 515 -34.81 -39.27 -14.98
C ALA A 515 -35.57 -39.61 -16.28
N ARG A 516 -35.11 -39.13 -17.46
CA ARG A 516 -35.75 -39.43 -18.76
C ARG A 516 -35.09 -40.57 -19.54
N GLN A 517 -33.98 -41.13 -19.06
CA GLN A 517 -33.30 -42.25 -19.73
C GLN A 517 -33.66 -43.64 -19.20
N GLU A 518 -34.41 -43.75 -18.09
CA GLU A 518 -34.89 -45.04 -17.58
C GLU A 518 -36.38 -45.33 -17.86
N SER A 519 -37.06 -44.51 -18.68
CA SER A 519 -38.47 -44.71 -19.03
C SER A 519 -38.74 -44.85 -20.54
N ARG A 520 -37.81 -45.39 -21.33
CA ARG A 520 -38.04 -45.71 -22.75
C ARG A 520 -37.57 -47.09 -23.14
#